data_AF-A0A7C5F2U4-F1
#
_entry.id   AF-A0A7C5F2U4-F1
#
_cell.length_a   1.000
_cell.length_b   1.000
_cell.length_c   1.000
_cell.angle_alpha   90.00
_cell.angle_beta   90.00
_cell.angle_gamma   90.00
#
_symmetry.space_group_name_H-M   'P 1'
#
loop_
_entity.id
_entity.type
_entity.pdbx_description
1 polymer ?
#
loop_
_entity_poly.entity_id
_entity_poly.type
_entity_poly.pdbx_seq_one_letter_code
_entity_poly.pdbx_strand_id
1 'polypeptide(L)'
;MNHPILHTVVATVVFLMLTGTASAEPTFEGRKKCYNCHKSQGESWDKTLHAKAIESLKPNTRKEAKLKTKLDPKKDYTKDKECIGCHVDGWGKEGGYTIEEPDKFLTGVGCESCHGPGSDYRKLHRKAGEAFEKSQKTTERERLVEAGQDFEFAEKCNACHLNYEGSPWKGVKKPYTPFTPKVDKKYVFDFEKAVRSDKALHEHFKLDGVFTGPPIPKFHEEFQKKAKPPVKSDKVEDD
;
A
#
# COMPACT_ATOMS: atom_id res chain seq x y z
N MET A 1 52.66 40.14 -48.20
CA MET A 1 51.22 39.97 -48.46
C MET A 1 50.84 38.53 -48.16
N ASN A 2 50.05 38.35 -47.10
CA ASN A 2 49.20 37.22 -46.71
C ASN A 2 49.73 35.77 -46.80
N HIS A 3 50.05 35.18 -45.64
CA HIS A 3 49.92 33.73 -45.41
C HIS A 3 48.69 33.48 -44.53
N PRO A 4 47.70 32.67 -44.97
CA PRO A 4 46.59 32.29 -44.10
C PRO A 4 47.06 31.15 -43.18
N ILE A 5 46.97 31.38 -41.88
CA ILE A 5 47.20 30.37 -40.84
C ILE A 5 45.97 29.48 -40.78
N LEU A 6 46.13 28.21 -41.16
CA LEU A 6 45.10 27.19 -41.05
C LEU A 6 45.04 26.72 -39.59
N HIS A 7 44.10 27.25 -38.80
CA HIS A 7 43.81 26.75 -37.47
C HIS A 7 42.86 25.55 -37.56
N THR A 8 43.43 24.35 -37.53
CA THR A 8 42.66 23.11 -37.34
C THR A 8 42.24 23.02 -35.87
N VAL A 9 40.99 23.39 -35.58
CA VAL A 9 40.38 23.18 -34.26
C VAL A 9 39.93 21.72 -34.16
N VAL A 10 40.68 20.91 -33.40
CA VAL A 10 40.25 19.56 -33.03
C VAL A 10 39.28 19.70 -31.85
N ALA A 11 37.98 19.62 -32.13
CA ALA A 11 36.95 19.60 -31.11
C ALA A 11 36.81 18.19 -30.52
N THR A 12 37.46 17.93 -29.40
CA THR A 12 37.30 16.69 -28.63
C THR A 12 35.95 16.72 -27.90
N VAL A 13 34.93 16.07 -28.48
CA VAL A 13 33.63 15.89 -27.82
C VAL A 13 33.77 14.77 -26.78
N VAL A 14 33.91 15.15 -25.51
CA VAL A 14 33.82 14.23 -24.37
C VAL A 14 32.33 13.97 -24.09
N PHE A 15 31.81 12.86 -24.62
CA PHE A 15 30.46 12.40 -24.30
C PHE A 15 30.49 11.69 -22.94
N LEU A 16 30.20 12.44 -21.86
CA LEU A 16 29.94 11.86 -20.54
C LEU A 16 28.65 11.03 -20.63
N MET A 17 28.78 9.72 -20.77
CA MET A 17 27.66 8.80 -20.56
C MET A 17 27.34 8.76 -19.07
N LEU A 18 26.37 9.57 -18.63
CA LEU A 18 25.68 9.31 -17.37
C LEU A 18 24.82 8.06 -17.56
N THR A 19 25.39 6.88 -17.32
CA THR A 19 24.61 5.67 -17.10
C THR A 19 23.95 5.77 -15.73
N GLY A 20 22.86 6.51 -15.64
CA GLY A 20 21.98 6.48 -14.47
C GLY A 20 21.42 5.07 -14.36
N THR A 21 21.72 4.38 -13.27
CA THR A 21 21.03 3.13 -12.91
C THR A 21 19.60 3.49 -12.50
N ALA A 22 18.68 3.51 -13.47
CA ALA A 22 17.26 3.52 -13.16
C ALA A 22 16.94 2.18 -12.47
N SER A 23 16.87 2.19 -11.14
CA SER A 23 16.26 1.08 -10.41
C SER A 23 14.79 1.05 -10.81
N ALA A 24 14.27 -0.12 -11.17
CA ALA A 24 12.84 -0.27 -11.36
C ALA A 24 12.11 0.07 -10.04
N GLU A 25 10.99 0.77 -10.14
CA GLU A 25 10.12 1.04 -9.00
C GLU A 25 9.52 -0.28 -8.48
N PRO A 26 9.35 -0.46 -7.15
CA PRO A 26 8.74 -1.67 -6.63
C PRO A 26 7.30 -1.84 -7.14
N THR A 27 6.98 -3.06 -7.57
CA THR A 27 5.65 -3.46 -8.05
C THR A 27 4.81 -4.11 -6.94
N PHE A 28 3.50 -4.11 -7.14
CA PHE A 28 2.56 -4.90 -6.34
C PHE A 28 2.72 -6.39 -6.67
N GLU A 29 2.39 -7.25 -5.71
CA GLU A 29 2.54 -8.71 -5.85
C GLU A 29 1.40 -9.53 -5.23
N GLY A 30 0.46 -8.86 -4.56
CA GLY A 30 -0.68 -9.48 -3.91
C GLY A 30 -0.38 -10.01 -2.52
N ARG A 31 -1.42 -10.05 -1.69
CA ARG A 31 -1.30 -10.33 -0.25
C ARG A 31 -0.79 -11.73 0.11
N LYS A 32 -0.78 -12.70 -0.82
CA LYS A 32 -0.38 -14.10 -0.52
C LYS A 32 1.00 -14.15 0.10
N LYS A 33 1.97 -13.43 -0.48
CA LYS A 33 3.37 -13.44 -0.02
C LYS A 33 3.52 -12.83 1.37
N CYS A 34 2.74 -11.79 1.68
CA CYS A 34 2.69 -11.20 3.00
C CYS A 34 2.08 -12.17 4.02
N TYR A 35 0.95 -12.80 3.68
CA TYR A 35 0.21 -13.72 4.54
C TYR A 35 1.08 -14.91 4.97
N ASN A 36 1.86 -15.48 4.05
CA ASN A 36 2.72 -16.64 4.33
C ASN A 36 3.69 -16.40 5.52
N CYS A 37 4.14 -15.15 5.74
CA CYS A 37 4.98 -14.79 6.88
C CYS A 37 4.21 -14.10 8.02
N HIS A 38 3.06 -13.49 7.73
CA HIS A 38 2.27 -12.70 8.67
C HIS A 38 0.85 -13.27 8.85
N LYS A 39 0.76 -14.56 9.18
CA LYS A 39 -0.50 -15.31 9.32
C LYS A 39 -1.50 -14.62 10.26
N SER A 40 -1.06 -14.20 11.44
CA SER A 40 -1.95 -13.57 12.43
C SER A 40 -2.57 -12.26 11.93
N GLN A 41 -1.78 -11.41 11.26
CA GLN A 41 -2.24 -10.19 10.64
C GLN A 41 -3.19 -10.48 9.47
N GLY A 42 -2.85 -11.46 8.62
CA GLY A 42 -3.69 -11.91 7.52
C GLY A 42 -5.08 -12.38 7.97
N GLU A 43 -5.12 -13.28 8.95
CA GLU A 43 -6.37 -13.80 9.52
C GLU A 43 -7.23 -12.72 10.19
N SER A 44 -6.58 -11.73 10.79
CA SER A 44 -7.28 -10.57 11.34
C SER A 44 -7.77 -9.63 10.24
N TRP A 45 -6.96 -9.39 9.20
CA TRP A 45 -7.30 -8.53 8.06
C TRP A 45 -8.52 -9.06 7.29
N ASP A 46 -8.61 -10.38 7.07
CA ASP A 46 -9.72 -11.04 6.34
C ASP A 46 -11.11 -10.68 6.90
N LYS A 47 -11.17 -10.29 8.18
CA LYS A 47 -12.41 -9.94 8.87
C LYS A 47 -12.83 -8.48 8.64
N THR A 48 -11.91 -7.62 8.24
CA THR A 48 -12.09 -6.16 8.09
C THR A 48 -13.00 -5.78 6.93
N LEU A 49 -13.45 -4.52 6.92
CA LEU A 49 -14.18 -3.96 5.79
C LEU A 49 -13.28 -3.78 4.54
N HIS A 50 -11.98 -3.57 4.73
CA HIS A 50 -11.01 -3.44 3.65
C HIS A 50 -10.84 -4.74 2.86
N ALA A 51 -10.71 -5.87 3.55
CA ALA A 51 -10.70 -7.20 2.90
C ALA A 51 -11.97 -7.46 2.09
N LYS A 52 -13.11 -6.92 2.57
CA LYS A 52 -14.43 -7.08 1.95
C LYS A 52 -14.82 -5.88 1.07
N ALA A 53 -13.88 -5.01 0.71
CA ALA A 53 -14.20 -3.75 0.03
C ALA A 53 -14.97 -3.99 -1.27
N ILE A 54 -14.53 -4.95 -2.10
CA ILE A 54 -15.17 -5.28 -3.38
C ILE A 54 -16.63 -5.75 -3.21
N GLU A 55 -16.98 -6.35 -2.07
CA GLU A 55 -18.35 -6.84 -1.80
C GLU A 55 -19.36 -5.69 -1.79
N SER A 56 -18.93 -4.48 -1.40
CA SER A 56 -19.79 -3.30 -1.42
C SER A 56 -20.14 -2.82 -2.84
N LEU A 57 -19.37 -3.25 -3.85
CA LEU A 57 -19.58 -2.91 -5.26
C LEU A 57 -20.58 -3.86 -5.94
N LYS A 58 -20.82 -5.05 -5.40
CA LYS A 58 -21.75 -6.02 -5.96
C LYS A 58 -23.20 -5.50 -5.98
N PRO A 59 -24.05 -5.97 -6.91
CA PRO A 59 -25.47 -5.71 -6.90
C PRO A 59 -26.12 -6.04 -5.56
N ASN A 60 -27.11 -5.26 -5.16
CA ASN A 60 -27.95 -5.44 -3.98
C ASN A 60 -27.22 -5.39 -2.62
N THR A 61 -25.93 -5.08 -2.57
CA THR A 61 -25.20 -4.85 -1.32
C THR A 61 -25.22 -3.37 -0.93
N ARG A 62 -25.17 -3.10 0.38
CA ARG A 62 -25.13 -1.73 0.96
C ARG A 62 -26.22 -0.78 0.40
N LYS A 63 -27.42 -1.31 0.13
CA LYS A 63 -28.51 -0.61 -0.59
C LYS A 63 -28.80 0.78 -0.05
N GLU A 64 -29.00 0.90 1.26
CA GLU A 64 -29.29 2.18 1.90
C GLU A 64 -28.16 3.21 1.70
N ALA A 65 -26.91 2.77 1.80
CA ALA A 65 -25.76 3.66 1.61
C ALA A 65 -25.66 4.12 0.14
N LYS A 66 -25.89 3.23 -0.82
CA LYS A 66 -25.92 3.55 -2.26
C LYS A 66 -27.05 4.54 -2.59
N LEU A 67 -28.25 4.33 -2.04
CA LEU A 67 -29.38 5.24 -2.26
C LEU A 67 -29.09 6.65 -1.70
N LYS A 68 -28.46 6.76 -0.52
CA LYS A 68 -28.04 8.05 0.06
C LYS A 68 -27.06 8.82 -0.84
N THR A 69 -26.26 8.11 -1.63
CA THR A 69 -25.32 8.70 -2.60
C THR A 69 -25.86 8.77 -4.03
N LYS A 70 -27.15 8.46 -4.24
CA LYS A 70 -27.80 8.39 -5.56
C LYS A 70 -27.19 7.35 -6.52
N LEU A 71 -26.50 6.35 -5.98
CA LEU A 71 -26.04 5.19 -6.74
C LEU A 71 -27.17 4.17 -6.88
N ASP A 72 -27.18 3.43 -7.99
CA ASP A 72 -28.13 2.35 -8.23
C ASP A 72 -27.78 1.12 -7.36
N PRO A 73 -28.61 0.74 -6.37
CA PRO A 73 -28.33 -0.43 -5.55
C PRO A 73 -28.33 -1.74 -6.34
N LYS A 74 -28.89 -1.80 -7.55
CA LYS A 74 -28.95 -3.00 -8.40
C LYS A 74 -27.80 -3.09 -9.40
N LYS A 75 -27.09 -1.99 -9.68
CA LYS A 75 -25.95 -1.97 -10.60
C LYS A 75 -24.79 -2.78 -10.01
N ASP A 76 -24.10 -3.49 -10.90
CA ASP A 76 -22.80 -4.09 -10.60
C ASP A 76 -21.69 -3.05 -10.83
N TYR A 77 -21.00 -2.67 -9.75
CA TYR A 77 -19.87 -1.75 -9.81
C TYR A 77 -18.52 -2.47 -9.75
N THR A 78 -18.48 -3.81 -9.70
CA THR A 78 -17.23 -4.58 -9.55
C THR A 78 -16.29 -4.46 -10.75
N LYS A 79 -16.80 -4.01 -11.90
CA LYS A 79 -16.02 -3.71 -13.11
C LYS A 79 -16.06 -2.22 -13.49
N ASP A 80 -16.51 -1.37 -12.58
CA ASP A 80 -16.61 0.06 -12.83
C ASP A 80 -15.29 0.75 -12.48
N LYS A 81 -14.61 1.32 -13.49
CA LYS A 81 -13.32 2.02 -13.31
C LYS A 81 -13.43 3.25 -12.41
N GLU A 82 -14.63 3.80 -12.22
CA GLU A 82 -14.87 4.90 -11.29
C GLU A 82 -14.93 4.44 -9.83
N CYS A 83 -15.10 3.14 -9.58
CA CYS A 83 -15.25 2.57 -8.24
C CYS A 83 -14.05 1.71 -7.83
N ILE A 84 -13.50 0.94 -8.77
CA ILE A 84 -12.55 -0.14 -8.44
C ILE A 84 -11.28 0.38 -7.76
N GLY A 85 -10.83 1.60 -8.10
CA GLY A 85 -9.56 2.17 -7.66
C GLY A 85 -9.36 2.29 -6.15
N CYS A 86 -10.45 2.34 -5.37
CA CYS A 86 -10.39 2.38 -3.90
C CYS A 86 -10.86 1.07 -3.24
N HIS A 87 -11.14 0.02 -4.01
CA HIS A 87 -11.72 -1.24 -3.55
C HIS A 87 -10.84 -2.47 -3.82
N VAL A 88 -9.67 -2.26 -4.41
CA VAL A 88 -8.68 -3.28 -4.76
C VAL A 88 -7.26 -2.79 -4.46
N ASP A 89 -6.31 -3.71 -4.50
CA ASP A 89 -4.90 -3.39 -4.30
C ASP A 89 -4.23 -2.98 -5.63
N GLY A 90 -3.49 -1.87 -5.62
CA GLY A 90 -2.65 -1.46 -6.74
C GLY A 90 -3.34 -1.05 -8.05
N TRP A 91 -4.60 -0.60 -8.03
CA TRP A 91 -5.28 -0.18 -9.28
C TRP A 91 -4.48 0.85 -10.08
N GLY A 92 -4.22 0.53 -11.37
CA GLY A 92 -3.43 1.39 -12.26
C GLY A 92 -1.95 1.47 -11.90
N LYS A 93 -1.44 0.54 -11.09
CA LYS A 93 -0.03 0.39 -10.72
C LYS A 93 0.51 -0.93 -11.26
N GLU A 94 1.82 -0.98 -11.50
CA GLU A 94 2.48 -2.18 -11.97
C GLU A 94 2.33 -3.33 -10.96
N GLY A 95 1.95 -4.51 -11.46
CA GLY A 95 1.64 -5.70 -10.65
C GLY A 95 0.34 -5.60 -9.85
N GLY A 96 -0.44 -4.53 -9.99
CA GLY A 96 -1.68 -4.32 -9.27
C GLY A 96 -2.91 -4.92 -9.94
N TYR A 97 -4.08 -4.79 -9.29
CA TYR A 97 -5.33 -5.36 -9.77
C TYR A 97 -5.73 -4.81 -11.15
N THR A 98 -6.22 -5.70 -12.02
CA THR A 98 -6.87 -5.35 -13.29
C THR A 98 -8.27 -5.96 -13.36
N ILE A 99 -9.17 -5.36 -14.16
CA ILE A 99 -10.52 -5.89 -14.36
C ILE A 99 -10.50 -7.07 -15.34
N GLU A 100 -9.57 -7.01 -16.29
CA GLU A 100 -9.36 -7.96 -17.37
C GLU A 100 -8.83 -9.31 -16.82
N GLU A 101 -7.90 -9.24 -15.85
CA GLU A 101 -7.28 -10.41 -15.21
C GLU A 101 -7.33 -10.25 -13.68
N PRO A 102 -8.52 -10.44 -13.06
CA PRO A 102 -8.69 -10.21 -11.63
C PRO A 102 -7.99 -11.30 -10.80
N ASP A 103 -6.99 -10.90 -10.00
CA ASP A 103 -6.36 -11.78 -9.01
C ASP A 103 -7.11 -11.70 -7.66
N LYS A 104 -7.46 -12.87 -7.12
CA LYS A 104 -8.06 -12.97 -5.78
C LYS A 104 -7.16 -12.37 -4.70
N PHE A 105 -5.84 -12.38 -4.85
CA PHE A 105 -4.87 -11.84 -3.87
C PHE A 105 -4.67 -10.32 -3.96
N LEU A 106 -5.13 -9.68 -5.04
CA LEU A 106 -5.21 -8.22 -5.21
C LEU A 106 -6.64 -7.69 -5.02
N THR A 107 -7.61 -8.59 -4.85
CA THR A 107 -9.02 -8.24 -4.57
C THR A 107 -9.18 -7.74 -3.12
N GLY A 108 -9.88 -6.62 -2.95
CA GLY A 108 -10.00 -5.94 -1.66
C GLY A 108 -8.84 -4.97 -1.40
N VAL A 109 -8.99 -4.08 -0.41
CA VAL A 109 -7.91 -3.16 -0.01
C VAL A 109 -6.92 -3.95 0.85
N GLY A 110 -5.84 -4.39 0.20
CA GLY A 110 -4.88 -5.37 0.73
C GLY A 110 -3.77 -4.79 1.58
N CYS A 111 -2.74 -5.61 1.82
CA CYS A 111 -1.57 -5.23 2.60
C CYS A 111 -0.82 -4.06 1.95
N GLU A 112 -0.67 -4.08 0.63
CA GLU A 112 0.20 -3.18 -0.12
C GLU A 112 -0.45 -1.80 -0.32
N SER A 113 -1.78 -1.75 -0.24
CA SER A 113 -2.57 -0.52 -0.22
C SER A 113 -2.23 0.37 0.98
N CYS A 114 -1.77 -0.21 2.09
CA CYS A 114 -1.30 0.52 3.27
C CYS A 114 0.23 0.49 3.41
N HIS A 115 0.86 -0.67 3.23
CA HIS A 115 2.29 -0.86 3.49
C HIS A 115 3.19 -0.61 2.28
N GLY A 116 2.64 -0.30 1.10
CA GLY A 116 3.41 -0.11 -0.12
C GLY A 116 3.57 -1.37 -0.98
N PRO A 117 3.98 -1.22 -2.25
CA PRO A 117 4.26 -2.33 -3.16
C PRO A 117 5.35 -3.26 -2.61
N GLY A 118 5.06 -4.56 -2.50
CA GLY A 118 5.83 -5.51 -1.71
C GLY A 118 7.00 -6.20 -2.40
N SER A 119 7.18 -6.01 -3.71
CA SER A 119 8.14 -6.78 -4.52
C SER A 119 9.57 -6.79 -4.00
N ASP A 120 10.03 -5.69 -3.40
CA ASP A 120 11.41 -5.57 -2.93
C ASP A 120 11.53 -5.68 -1.42
N TYR A 121 10.77 -4.92 -0.63
CA TYR A 121 10.92 -4.96 0.82
C TYR A 121 10.60 -6.34 1.41
N ARG A 122 9.73 -7.16 0.80
CA ARG A 122 9.47 -8.52 1.33
C ARG A 122 10.72 -9.40 1.32
N LYS A 123 11.63 -9.18 0.35
CA LYS A 123 12.89 -9.94 0.24
C LYS A 123 13.81 -9.53 1.39
N LEU A 124 13.79 -8.25 1.75
CA LEU A 124 14.49 -7.71 2.93
C LEU A 124 13.90 -8.25 4.22
N HIS A 125 12.57 -8.38 4.34
CA HIS A 125 11.91 -9.03 5.49
C HIS A 125 12.41 -10.43 5.72
N ARG A 126 12.41 -11.27 4.68
CA ARG A 126 12.91 -12.65 4.76
C ARG A 126 14.38 -12.67 5.21
N LYS A 127 15.25 -11.93 4.53
CA LYS A 127 16.70 -11.90 4.82
C LYS A 127 17.01 -11.36 6.22
N ALA A 128 16.30 -10.32 6.65
CA ALA A 128 16.47 -9.72 7.97
C ALA A 128 15.98 -10.67 9.07
N GLY A 129 14.83 -11.35 8.86
CA GLY A 129 14.33 -12.39 9.75
C GLY A 129 15.32 -13.53 9.94
N GLU A 130 15.86 -14.07 8.84
CA GLU A 130 16.90 -15.12 8.87
C GLU A 130 18.17 -14.66 9.62
N ALA A 131 18.63 -13.43 9.39
CA ALA A 131 19.81 -12.88 10.06
C ALA A 131 19.57 -12.66 11.57
N PHE A 132 18.36 -12.23 11.93
CA PHE A 132 17.96 -12.02 13.31
C PHE A 132 17.83 -13.35 14.06
N GLU A 133 17.18 -14.35 13.47
CA GLU A 133 17.08 -15.69 14.07
C GLU A 133 18.46 -16.30 14.31
N LYS A 134 19.37 -16.19 13.33
CA LYS A 134 20.72 -16.76 13.41
C LYS A 134 21.64 -16.04 14.41
N SER A 135 21.54 -14.72 14.51
CA SER A 135 22.60 -13.91 15.15
C SER A 135 22.11 -12.67 15.91
N GLN A 136 20.80 -12.51 16.06
CA GLN A 136 20.16 -11.32 16.65
C GLN A 136 20.55 -10.01 15.95
N LYS A 137 21.00 -10.10 14.69
CA LYS A 137 21.37 -8.95 13.88
C LYS A 137 20.11 -8.24 13.41
N THR A 138 19.93 -7.00 13.85
CA THR A 138 18.83 -6.14 13.40
C THR A 138 19.14 -5.49 12.05
N THR A 139 18.10 -4.95 11.41
CA THR A 139 18.19 -4.19 10.16
C THR A 139 17.51 -2.84 10.32
N GLU A 140 18.13 -1.77 9.81
CA GLU A 140 17.55 -0.42 9.87
C GLU A 140 16.32 -0.30 8.97
N ARG A 141 15.24 0.33 9.48
CA ARG A 141 13.97 0.53 8.75
C ARG A 141 14.12 1.38 7.50
N GLU A 142 15.09 2.29 7.46
CA GLU A 142 15.40 3.10 6.28
C GLU A 142 15.56 2.25 5.02
N ARG A 143 16.18 1.06 5.12
CA ARG A 143 16.32 0.13 3.99
C ARG A 143 14.99 -0.39 3.44
N LEU A 144 13.98 -0.46 4.29
CA LEU A 144 12.64 -0.88 3.89
C LEU A 144 11.93 0.26 3.15
N VAL A 145 12.13 1.51 3.59
CA VAL A 145 11.61 2.71 2.91
C VAL A 145 12.21 2.84 1.52
N GLU A 146 13.53 2.69 1.41
CA GLU A 146 14.25 2.66 0.12
C GLU A 146 13.70 1.57 -0.82
N ALA A 147 13.22 0.45 -0.26
CA ALA A 147 12.60 -0.65 -0.99
C ALA A 147 11.07 -0.51 -1.15
N GLY A 148 10.50 0.67 -0.88
CA GLY A 148 9.10 1.01 -1.14
C GLY A 148 8.11 0.73 -0.01
N GLN A 149 8.57 0.32 1.18
CA GLN A 149 7.69 0.13 2.33
C GLN A 149 7.26 1.45 2.95
N ASP A 150 5.97 1.60 3.21
CA ASP A 150 5.38 2.78 3.85
C ASP A 150 5.35 2.65 5.38
N PHE A 151 5.81 3.70 6.07
CA PHE A 151 5.78 3.86 7.53
C PHE A 151 4.98 5.09 8.01
N GLU A 152 4.45 5.88 7.08
CA GLU A 152 3.69 7.11 7.35
C GLU A 152 2.18 6.91 7.18
N PHE A 153 1.77 6.09 6.20
CA PHE A 153 0.41 5.64 5.89
C PHE A 153 -0.62 6.71 5.48
N ALA A 154 -0.53 7.91 6.05
CA ALA A 154 -1.56 8.95 5.95
C ALA A 154 -1.94 9.26 4.49
N GLU A 155 -0.95 9.40 3.61
CA GLU A 155 -1.19 9.72 2.21
C GLU A 155 -1.95 8.61 1.47
N LYS A 156 -1.62 7.34 1.73
CA LYS A 156 -2.33 6.19 1.17
C LYS A 156 -3.79 6.13 1.66
N CYS A 157 -4.02 6.43 2.93
CA CYS A 157 -5.39 6.52 3.45
C CYS A 157 -6.17 7.68 2.81
N ASN A 158 -5.54 8.85 2.70
CA ASN A 158 -6.15 10.06 2.14
C ASN A 158 -6.55 9.87 0.68
N ALA A 159 -5.75 9.14 -0.10
CA ALA A 159 -6.03 8.83 -1.50
C ALA A 159 -7.37 8.12 -1.75
N CYS A 160 -7.95 7.48 -0.73
CA CYS A 160 -9.28 6.89 -0.82
C CYS A 160 -10.32 7.62 0.04
N HIS A 161 -9.99 7.92 1.31
CA HIS A 161 -10.94 8.45 2.28
C HIS A 161 -11.16 9.97 2.18
N LEU A 162 -10.18 10.71 1.66
CA LEU A 162 -10.24 12.15 1.45
C LEU A 162 -10.30 12.52 -0.04
N ASN A 163 -10.51 11.57 -0.94
CA ASN A 163 -10.57 11.84 -2.37
C ASN A 163 -11.98 12.25 -2.83
N TYR A 164 -12.43 13.44 -2.46
CA TYR A 164 -13.72 14.01 -2.87
C TYR A 164 -13.65 15.51 -3.10
N GLU A 165 -14.59 16.04 -3.87
CA GLU A 165 -14.66 17.46 -4.18
C GLU A 165 -14.83 18.34 -2.93
N GLY A 166 -13.93 19.31 -2.77
CA GLY A 166 -13.89 20.20 -1.59
C GLY A 166 -13.27 19.57 -0.35
N SER A 167 -12.61 18.41 -0.47
CA SER A 167 -11.79 17.84 0.59
C SER A 167 -10.59 18.74 0.93
N PRO A 168 -10.11 18.73 2.19
CA PRO A 168 -8.89 19.46 2.59
C PRO A 168 -7.60 18.82 2.06
N TRP A 169 -7.65 17.59 1.55
CA TRP A 169 -6.47 16.91 1.00
C TRP A 169 -6.13 17.43 -0.40
N LYS A 170 -4.86 17.76 -0.65
CA LYS A 170 -4.43 18.40 -1.91
C LYS A 170 -4.36 17.45 -3.10
N GLY A 171 -4.29 16.14 -2.86
CA GLY A 171 -4.16 15.11 -3.91
C GLY A 171 -5.48 14.70 -4.58
N VAL A 172 -6.58 15.39 -4.27
CA VAL A 172 -7.92 15.08 -4.77
C VAL A 172 -7.93 15.05 -6.30
N LYS A 173 -8.43 13.94 -6.86
CA LYS A 173 -8.58 13.74 -8.30
C LYS A 173 -9.74 12.79 -8.61
N LYS A 174 -10.39 12.99 -9.75
CA LYS A 174 -11.41 12.05 -10.23
C LYS A 174 -10.80 10.67 -10.52
N PRO A 175 -11.56 9.56 -10.32
CA PRO A 175 -12.92 9.52 -9.78
C PRO A 175 -12.95 9.78 -8.26
N TYR A 176 -14.00 10.43 -7.77
CA TYR A 176 -14.16 10.77 -6.35
C TYR A 176 -14.92 9.70 -5.57
N THR A 177 -14.63 9.57 -4.27
CA THR A 177 -15.51 8.78 -3.39
C THR A 177 -16.89 9.45 -3.30
N PRO A 178 -17.98 8.70 -3.51
CA PRO A 178 -19.34 9.22 -3.34
C PRO A 178 -19.72 9.32 -1.86
N PHE A 179 -18.98 8.67 -0.96
CA PHE A 179 -19.26 8.60 0.46
C PHE A 179 -18.50 9.70 1.22
N THR A 180 -19.11 10.88 1.30
CA THR A 180 -18.48 12.09 1.85
C THR A 180 -19.18 12.58 3.13
N PRO A 181 -18.55 13.48 3.91
CA PRO A 181 -19.18 14.11 5.07
C PRO A 181 -20.49 14.87 4.77
N LYS A 182 -20.70 15.30 3.51
CA LYS A 182 -21.94 15.93 3.05
C LYS A 182 -23.10 14.94 2.96
N VAL A 183 -22.80 13.66 2.70
CA VAL A 183 -23.81 12.59 2.62
C VAL A 183 -24.18 12.09 4.02
N ASP A 184 -23.18 11.87 4.86
CA ASP A 184 -23.37 11.40 6.24
C ASP A 184 -22.12 11.73 7.05
N LYS A 185 -22.29 12.27 8.28
CA LYS A 185 -21.17 12.65 9.16
C LYS A 185 -20.26 11.47 9.51
N LYS A 186 -20.75 10.22 9.41
CA LYS A 186 -19.94 9.02 9.64
C LYS A 186 -18.78 8.85 8.64
N TYR A 187 -18.82 9.56 7.51
CA TYR A 187 -17.76 9.54 6.50
C TYR A 187 -16.68 10.62 6.73
N VAL A 188 -16.75 11.37 7.83
CA VAL A 188 -15.62 12.21 8.27
C VAL A 188 -14.43 11.30 8.57
N PHE A 189 -13.32 11.54 7.88
CA PHE A 189 -12.08 10.82 8.06
C PHE A 189 -11.09 11.63 8.88
N ASP A 190 -10.57 10.98 9.92
CA ASP A 190 -9.47 11.46 10.75
C ASP A 190 -8.48 10.30 10.82
N PHE A 191 -7.27 10.51 10.30
CA PHE A 191 -6.25 9.47 10.22
C PHE A 191 -5.87 8.91 11.59
N GLU A 192 -5.66 9.77 12.59
CA GLU A 192 -5.22 9.36 13.92
C GLU A 192 -6.29 8.54 14.64
N LYS A 193 -7.56 8.88 14.41
CA LYS A 193 -8.67 8.08 14.93
C LYS A 193 -8.86 6.78 14.17
N ALA A 194 -8.81 6.83 12.83
CA ALA A 194 -9.05 5.67 11.97
C ALA A 194 -8.00 4.58 12.16
N VAL A 195 -6.72 4.96 12.28
CA VAL A 195 -5.60 4.02 12.45
C VAL A 195 -5.64 3.28 13.79
N ARG A 196 -6.45 3.74 14.75
CA ARG A 196 -6.68 3.07 16.04
C ARG A 196 -7.89 2.14 16.05
N SER A 197 -8.59 2.00 14.92
CA SER A 197 -9.78 1.15 14.84
C SER A 197 -9.44 -0.30 14.54
N ASP A 198 -9.69 -1.17 15.52
CA ASP A 198 -9.62 -2.64 15.45
C ASP A 198 -10.57 -3.28 14.43
N LYS A 199 -11.61 -2.56 13.99
CA LYS A 199 -12.57 -3.02 12.97
C LYS A 199 -12.16 -2.66 11.55
N ALA A 200 -11.33 -1.63 11.39
CA ALA A 200 -10.92 -1.10 10.08
C ALA A 200 -9.56 -1.65 9.66
N LEU A 201 -8.65 -1.84 10.61
CA LEU A 201 -7.33 -2.42 10.41
C LEU A 201 -7.26 -3.84 10.98
N HIS A 202 -6.17 -4.54 10.71
CA HIS A 202 -5.89 -5.80 11.39
C HIS A 202 -5.46 -5.54 12.84
N GLU A 203 -5.65 -6.54 13.69
CA GLU A 203 -5.09 -6.58 15.03
C GLU A 203 -3.57 -6.43 15.02
N HIS A 204 -3.03 -5.79 16.05
CA HIS A 204 -1.58 -5.60 16.18
C HIS A 204 -0.99 -6.73 17.00
N PHE A 205 0.06 -7.35 16.46
CA PHE A 205 0.80 -8.42 17.12
C PHE A 205 2.20 -7.95 17.53
N LYS A 206 2.71 -8.52 18.63
CA LYS A 206 4.04 -8.23 19.15
C LYS A 206 5.09 -8.59 18.10
N LEU A 207 6.04 -7.69 17.89
CA LEU A 207 7.18 -7.88 17.00
C LEU A 207 8.43 -8.16 17.82
N ASP A 208 9.30 -9.02 17.30
CA ASP A 208 10.56 -9.41 17.96
C ASP A 208 11.67 -8.34 17.86
N GLY A 209 11.44 -7.26 17.10
CA GLY A 209 12.40 -6.17 16.96
C GLY A 209 13.47 -6.39 15.88
N VAL A 210 13.19 -7.24 14.87
CA VAL A 210 14.08 -7.45 13.70
C VAL A 210 14.50 -6.14 13.03
N PHE A 211 13.60 -5.15 13.00
CA PHE A 211 13.84 -3.84 12.41
C PHE A 211 13.97 -2.74 13.46
N THR A 212 15.02 -1.93 13.33
CA THR A 212 15.40 -0.84 14.25
C THR A 212 15.54 0.49 13.52
N GLY A 213 15.69 1.56 14.31
CA GLY A 213 15.92 2.91 13.77
C GLY A 213 14.73 3.55 13.05
N PRO A 214 14.92 4.78 12.55
CA PRO A 214 13.91 5.54 11.81
C PRO A 214 13.69 5.00 10.37
N PRO A 215 12.55 5.36 9.74
CA PRO A 215 11.41 6.05 10.35
C PRO A 215 10.63 5.13 11.29
N ILE A 216 10.19 5.67 12.42
CA ILE A 216 9.33 4.97 13.37
C ILE A 216 7.92 5.53 13.17
N PRO A 217 6.92 4.72 12.76
CA PRO A 217 5.55 5.19 12.65
C PRO A 217 5.11 5.85 13.94
N LYS A 218 4.42 6.98 13.84
CA LYS A 218 4.00 7.82 14.99
C LYS A 218 3.36 7.03 16.14
N PHE A 219 2.60 5.98 15.82
CA PHE A 219 1.86 5.17 16.80
C PHE A 219 2.48 3.78 17.04
N HIS A 220 3.68 3.52 16.52
CA HIS A 220 4.33 2.22 16.60
C HIS A 220 4.47 1.72 18.04
N GLU A 221 5.02 2.55 18.94
CA GLU A 221 5.20 2.18 20.34
C GLU A 221 3.87 1.99 21.06
N GLU A 222 2.88 2.83 20.79
CA GLU A 222 1.54 2.70 21.37
C GLU A 222 0.93 1.34 21.00
N PHE A 223 1.00 0.99 19.71
CA PHE A 223 0.45 -0.25 19.20
C PHE A 223 1.22 -1.46 19.71
N GLN A 224 2.55 -1.40 19.69
CA GLN A 224 3.38 -2.47 20.23
C GLN A 224 3.17 -2.67 21.72
N LYS A 225 2.90 -1.63 22.54
CA LYS A 225 2.57 -1.81 23.96
C LYS A 225 1.31 -2.63 24.17
N LYS A 226 0.27 -2.41 23.36
CA LYS A 226 -1.06 -3.07 23.45
C LYS A 226 -1.18 -4.35 22.62
N ALA A 227 -0.18 -4.66 21.79
CA ALA A 227 -0.24 -5.75 20.83
C ALA A 227 -0.37 -7.13 21.49
N LYS A 228 -1.11 -8.03 20.82
CA LYS A 228 -1.28 -9.42 21.26
C LYS A 228 -0.06 -10.28 20.90
N PRO A 229 0.19 -11.39 21.60
CA PRO A 229 1.13 -12.40 21.12
C PRO A 229 0.70 -12.93 19.74
N PRO A 230 1.64 -13.17 18.80
CA PRO A 230 1.31 -13.78 17.53
C PRO A 230 0.77 -15.20 17.72
N VAL A 231 -0.12 -15.64 16.82
CA VAL A 231 -0.50 -17.05 16.73
C VAL A 231 0.73 -17.81 16.25
N LYS A 232 1.13 -18.88 16.96
CA LYS A 232 2.24 -19.72 16.51
C LYS A 232 1.93 -20.24 15.11
N SER A 233 2.80 -19.94 14.14
CA SER A 233 2.72 -20.60 12.85
C SER A 233 3.07 -22.07 13.08
N ASP A 234 2.12 -22.97 12.89
CA ASP A 234 2.47 -24.34 12.54
C ASP A 234 3.39 -24.22 11.33
N LYS A 235 4.59 -24.77 11.42
CA LYS A 235 5.52 -24.81 10.28
C LYS A 235 4.73 -25.44 9.14
N VAL A 236 4.49 -24.66 8.09
CA VAL A 236 3.92 -25.18 6.85
C VAL A 236 5.00 -26.10 6.32
N GLU A 237 4.79 -27.41 6.45
CA GLU A 237 5.53 -28.39 5.67
C GLU A 237 5.19 -28.09 4.20
N ASP A 238 6.23 -27.80 3.40
CA ASP A 238 6.12 -27.60 1.97
C ASP A 238 5.69 -28.92 1.32
N ASP A 239 4.39 -29.07 1.03
CA ASP A 239 3.83 -30.06 0.10
C ASP A 239 3.37 -29.38 -1.21
#